data_AF-A0A1V4TV58-F1
#
_entry.id   AF-A0A1V4TV58-F1
#
_cell.length_a   1.000
_cell.length_b   1.000
_cell.length_c   1.000
_cell.angle_alpha   90.00
_cell.angle_beta   90.00
_cell.angle_gamma   90.00
#
_symmetry.space_group_name_H-M   'P 1'
#
loop_
_entity.id
_entity.type
_entity.pdbx_description
1 polymer ?
#
loop_
_entity_poly.entity_id
_entity_poly.type
_entity_poly.pdbx_seq_one_letter_code
_entity_poly.pdbx_strand_id
1 'polypeptide(L)'
;MTDIIYHKSRRTAWHRVHHTYLVDVGSQIDVPLMDVSKLYENCILDPPYPKIRYFEIEIEEQRDAGRKTAVFQNIFPVHANKQPDWHFLRFRIRRGDWTITERIHFPTDTGEAQWLYTDDFNILFLSSGGRHDIEMLTNLITAKLGMIAESIRNGNRIPSEFENQLACREAIGTMFSEGVDGAFREAAVYRDYGVIVTNPHEKDLPLPSAAGITAHHGRARVSPEKAAGLHVDLNDIEDLRDLSWLSN
;
A
#
# COMPACT_ATOMS: atom_id res chain seq x y z
N MET A 1 -7.24 -24.11 -5.53
CA MET A 1 -6.41 -24.28 -4.33
C MET A 1 -5.06 -23.69 -4.64
N THR A 2 -4.50 -22.91 -3.72
CA THR A 2 -3.18 -22.28 -3.88
C THR A 2 -2.12 -23.19 -3.29
N ASP A 3 -1.15 -23.63 -4.10
CA ASP A 3 -0.18 -24.66 -3.71
C ASP A 3 1.24 -24.36 -4.18
N ILE A 4 2.23 -24.78 -3.39
CA ILE A 4 3.65 -24.76 -3.78
C ILE A 4 3.90 -25.91 -4.75
N ILE A 5 4.25 -25.57 -5.99
CA ILE A 5 4.47 -26.55 -7.08
C ILE A 5 5.95 -26.81 -7.37
N TYR A 6 6.82 -25.93 -6.87
CA TYR A 6 8.26 -26.04 -7.00
C TYR A 6 8.97 -25.37 -5.83
N HIS A 7 10.08 -25.96 -5.40
CA HIS A 7 10.96 -25.39 -4.40
C HIS A 7 12.41 -25.65 -4.81
N LYS A 8 13.21 -24.59 -4.77
CA LYS A 8 14.66 -24.64 -4.94
C LYS A 8 15.32 -23.96 -3.76
N SER A 9 16.43 -24.51 -3.30
CA SER A 9 17.26 -23.88 -2.28
C SER A 9 18.70 -23.75 -2.77
N ARG A 10 19.38 -22.68 -2.36
CA ARG A 10 20.78 -22.43 -2.63
C ARG A 10 21.44 -21.86 -1.39
N ARG A 11 22.53 -22.48 -0.93
CA ARG A 11 23.34 -21.89 0.14
C ARG A 11 24.01 -20.62 -0.38
N THR A 12 23.78 -19.48 0.28
CA THR A 12 24.32 -18.17 -0.09
C THR A 12 25.48 -17.75 0.81
N ALA A 13 25.49 -18.20 2.08
CA ALA A 13 26.60 -18.02 2.99
C ALA A 13 26.72 -19.21 3.96
N TRP A 14 27.71 -19.19 4.85
CA TRP A 14 27.90 -20.27 5.82
C TRP A 14 26.64 -20.51 6.68
N HIS A 15 25.99 -19.42 7.08
CA HIS A 15 24.80 -19.38 7.92
C HIS A 15 23.51 -19.03 7.17
N ARG A 16 23.54 -18.96 5.83
CA ARG A 16 22.40 -18.47 5.04
C ARG A 16 22.05 -19.40 3.90
N VAL A 17 20.77 -19.71 3.77
CA VAL A 17 20.21 -20.47 2.66
C VAL A 17 19.10 -19.66 2.04
N HIS A 18 19.17 -19.43 0.74
CA HIS A 18 18.11 -18.78 -0.02
C HIS A 18 17.15 -19.84 -0.56
N HIS A 19 15.86 -19.62 -0.35
CA HIS A 19 14.77 -20.48 -0.77
C HIS A 19 13.92 -19.74 -1.80
N THR A 20 13.65 -20.40 -2.91
CA THR A 20 12.78 -19.91 -3.97
C THR A 20 11.63 -20.89 -4.12
N TYR A 21 10.41 -20.43 -3.91
CA TYR A 21 9.19 -21.22 -4.07
C TYR A 21 8.40 -20.71 -5.27
N LEU A 22 7.87 -21.62 -6.09
CA LEU A 22 6.88 -21.29 -7.10
C LEU A 22 5.52 -21.75 -6.61
N VAL A 23 4.57 -20.83 -6.56
CA VAL A 23 3.21 -21.05 -6.10
C VAL A 23 2.25 -20.93 -7.26
N ASP A 24 1.33 -21.88 -7.38
CA ASP A 24 0.22 -21.88 -8.33
C ASP A 24 -1.05 -21.44 -7.60
N VAL A 25 -1.69 -20.35 -8.06
CA VAL A 25 -2.98 -19.88 -7.49
C VAL A 25 -4.21 -20.54 -8.13
N GLY A 26 -3.99 -21.52 -9.04
CA GLY A 26 -5.01 -22.36 -9.67
C GLY A 26 -5.48 -21.86 -11.03
N SER A 27 -5.75 -20.56 -11.16
CA SER A 27 -6.17 -19.92 -12.41
C SER A 27 -5.47 -18.59 -12.62
N GLN A 28 -5.48 -18.08 -13.85
CA GLN A 28 -5.01 -16.71 -14.09
C GLN A 28 -5.88 -15.70 -13.35
N ILE A 29 -5.24 -14.71 -12.77
CA ILE A 29 -5.85 -13.55 -12.12
C ILE A 29 -5.22 -12.27 -12.68
N ASP A 30 -5.97 -11.18 -12.67
CA ASP A 30 -5.45 -9.87 -13.00
C ASP A 30 -4.54 -9.37 -11.87
N VAL A 31 -3.37 -8.85 -12.23
CA VAL A 31 -2.32 -8.40 -11.30
C VAL A 31 -2.22 -6.88 -11.36
N PRO A 32 -2.90 -6.13 -10.48
CA PRO A 32 -2.78 -4.69 -10.44
C PRO A 32 -1.38 -4.28 -10.00
N LEU A 33 -0.83 -3.27 -10.65
CA LEU A 33 0.53 -2.80 -10.42
C LEU A 33 0.51 -1.42 -9.78
N MET A 34 1.58 -1.10 -9.07
CA MET A 34 1.84 0.20 -8.48
C MET A 34 3.21 0.69 -8.95
N ASP A 35 3.30 1.94 -9.36
CA ASP A 35 4.58 2.62 -9.59
C ASP A 35 5.07 3.21 -8.26
N VAL A 36 6.25 2.77 -7.85
CA VAL A 36 6.96 3.27 -6.66
C VAL A 36 8.00 4.25 -7.15
N SER A 37 7.66 5.54 -7.09
CA SER A 37 8.53 6.61 -7.55
C SER A 37 9.35 7.20 -6.41
N LYS A 38 10.61 7.56 -6.70
CA LYS A 38 11.44 8.33 -5.76
C LYS A 38 11.20 9.84 -5.85
N LEU A 39 10.56 10.28 -6.93
CA LEU A 39 10.39 11.69 -7.28
C LEU A 39 8.93 12.16 -7.17
N TYR A 40 7.99 11.23 -7.28
CA TYR A 40 6.56 11.49 -7.28
C TYR A 40 5.84 10.64 -6.22
N GLU A 41 4.57 10.97 -5.97
CA GLU A 41 3.72 10.10 -5.16
C GLU A 41 3.51 8.76 -5.86
N ASN A 42 3.57 7.67 -5.09
CA ASN A 42 3.26 6.34 -5.59
C ASN A 42 1.84 6.33 -6.15
N CYS A 43 1.64 5.65 -7.27
CA CYS A 43 0.33 5.56 -7.91
C CYS A 43 0.02 4.13 -8.35
N ILE A 44 -1.26 3.79 -8.32
CA ILE A 44 -1.76 2.53 -8.87
C ILE A 44 -1.85 2.72 -10.39
N LEU A 45 -1.28 1.78 -11.14
CA LEU A 45 -1.32 1.82 -12.60
C LEU A 45 -2.71 1.44 -13.10
N ASP A 46 -3.18 2.11 -14.15
CA ASP A 46 -4.46 1.80 -14.78
C ASP A 46 -4.40 0.46 -15.57
N PRO A 47 -5.55 -0.21 -15.77
CA PRO A 47 -5.65 -1.37 -16.67
C PRO A 47 -5.15 -1.08 -18.11
N PRO A 48 -4.74 -2.10 -18.88
CA PRO A 48 -4.94 -3.52 -18.63
C PRO A 48 -3.89 -4.14 -17.69
N TYR A 49 -4.37 -4.97 -16.76
CA TYR A 49 -3.50 -5.70 -15.84
C TYR A 49 -2.94 -6.99 -16.47
N PRO A 50 -1.67 -7.35 -16.18
CA PRO A 50 -1.13 -8.65 -16.56
C PRO A 50 -1.95 -9.80 -15.95
N LYS A 51 -2.17 -10.86 -16.74
CA LYS A 51 -2.86 -12.07 -16.30
C LYS A 51 -1.87 -13.16 -15.88
N ILE A 52 -1.81 -13.41 -14.59
CA ILE A 52 -0.78 -14.28 -13.99
C ILE A 52 -1.42 -15.41 -13.19
N ARG A 53 -0.80 -16.59 -13.24
CA ARG A 53 -1.19 -17.78 -12.45
C ARG A 53 -0.13 -18.16 -11.41
N TYR A 54 1.13 -17.80 -11.64
CA TYR A 54 2.24 -18.25 -10.82
C TYR A 54 2.89 -17.09 -10.07
N PHE A 55 3.31 -17.37 -8.85
CA PHE A 55 4.01 -16.42 -8.00
C PHE A 55 5.31 -17.04 -7.50
N GLU A 56 6.41 -16.30 -7.65
CA GLU A 56 7.70 -16.66 -7.07
C GLU A 56 7.83 -16.01 -5.70
N ILE A 57 8.15 -16.79 -4.67
CA ILE A 57 8.41 -16.30 -3.32
C ILE A 57 9.88 -16.55 -2.99
N GLU A 58 10.56 -15.50 -2.55
CA GLU A 58 11.93 -15.54 -2.08
C GLU A 58 12.00 -15.41 -0.55
N ILE A 59 12.67 -16.36 0.10
CA ILE A 59 12.85 -16.42 1.56
C ILE A 59 14.32 -16.70 1.87
N GLU A 60 14.91 -15.99 2.84
CA GLU A 60 16.23 -16.28 3.37
C GLU A 60 16.12 -17.00 4.71
N GLU A 61 16.66 -18.22 4.81
CA GLU A 61 16.88 -18.93 6.06
C GLU A 61 18.22 -18.51 6.66
N GLN A 62 18.19 -17.95 7.86
CA GLN A 62 19.36 -17.62 8.66
C GLN A 62 19.54 -18.64 9.79
N ARG A 63 20.78 -19.08 9.99
CA ARG A 63 21.16 -20.08 11.01
C ARG A 63 22.09 -19.44 12.02
N ASP A 64 21.56 -19.07 13.17
CA ASP A 64 22.33 -18.46 14.25
C ASP A 64 22.17 -19.24 15.55
N ALA A 65 23.29 -19.52 16.23
CA ALA A 65 23.35 -20.23 17.52
C ALA A 65 22.47 -21.51 17.62
N GLY A 66 22.35 -22.27 16.52
CA GLY A 66 21.53 -23.49 16.47
C GLY A 66 20.04 -23.27 16.19
N ARG A 67 19.59 -22.01 16.10
CA ARG A 67 18.25 -21.62 15.70
C ARG A 67 18.21 -21.31 14.21
N LYS A 68 17.11 -21.70 13.55
CA LYS A 68 16.79 -21.33 12.18
C LYS A 68 15.69 -20.28 12.20
N THR A 69 15.85 -19.21 11.43
CA THR A 69 14.83 -18.18 11.24
C THR A 69 14.69 -17.89 9.75
N ALA A 70 13.46 -17.79 9.28
CA ALA A 70 13.12 -17.45 7.92
C ALA A 70 12.78 -15.96 7.83
N VAL A 71 13.32 -15.29 6.82
CA VAL A 71 13.11 -13.87 6.54
C VAL A 71 12.51 -13.76 5.15
N PHE A 72 11.32 -13.18 5.04
CA PHE A 72 10.71 -12.87 3.75
C PHE A 72 11.59 -11.87 2.99
N GLN A 73 11.84 -12.11 1.71
CA GLN A 73 12.62 -11.22 0.86
C GLN A 73 11.73 -10.53 -0.16
N ASN A 74 10.99 -11.31 -0.95
CA ASN A 74 10.12 -10.74 -1.97
C ASN A 74 9.08 -11.76 -2.48
N ILE A 75 8.07 -11.25 -3.17
CA ILE A 75 7.10 -12.01 -3.93
C ILE A 75 6.88 -11.35 -5.29
N PHE A 76 7.00 -12.14 -6.36
CA PHE A 76 6.82 -11.66 -7.72
C PHE A 76 5.69 -12.43 -8.41
N PRO A 77 4.74 -11.76 -9.08
CA PRO A 77 3.96 -12.39 -10.12
C PRO A 77 4.90 -12.81 -11.26
N VAL A 78 4.77 -14.04 -11.77
CA VAL A 78 5.68 -14.56 -12.79
C VAL A 78 4.99 -15.34 -13.89
N HIS A 79 5.56 -15.28 -15.09
CA HIS A 79 5.36 -16.31 -16.10
C HIS A 79 6.34 -17.45 -15.85
N ALA A 80 5.81 -18.67 -15.78
CA ALA A 80 6.62 -19.87 -15.54
C ALA A 80 6.14 -21.01 -16.42
N ASN A 81 7.11 -21.80 -16.92
CA ASN A 81 6.87 -22.95 -17.75
C ASN A 81 7.48 -24.20 -17.11
N LYS A 82 6.76 -25.32 -17.21
CA LYS A 82 7.26 -26.62 -16.80
C LYS A 82 7.92 -27.31 -17.99
N GLN A 83 9.21 -27.61 -17.88
CA GLN A 83 9.87 -28.48 -18.84
C GLN A 83 9.25 -29.89 -18.77
N PRO A 84 9.15 -30.61 -19.89
CA PRO A 84 8.61 -31.96 -19.87
C PRO A 84 9.51 -32.93 -19.11
N ASP A 85 8.89 -33.94 -18.49
CA ASP A 85 9.61 -35.09 -17.94
C ASP A 85 10.35 -35.81 -19.08
N TRP A 86 11.64 -36.11 -18.87
CA TRP A 86 12.48 -36.83 -19.82
C TRP A 86 12.27 -38.33 -19.66
N HIS A 87 11.85 -38.99 -20.75
CA HIS A 87 11.53 -40.40 -20.78
C HIS A 87 12.42 -41.15 -21.77
N PHE A 88 12.81 -42.39 -21.45
CA PHE A 88 13.44 -43.33 -22.36
C PHE A 88 12.78 -44.70 -22.18
N LEU A 89 12.35 -45.31 -23.29
CA LEU A 89 11.64 -46.60 -23.27
C LEU A 89 10.50 -46.66 -22.24
N ARG A 90 9.72 -45.56 -22.12
CA ARG A 90 8.63 -45.37 -21.14
C ARG A 90 9.06 -45.23 -19.68
N PHE A 91 10.34 -45.32 -19.36
CA PHE A 91 10.86 -44.99 -18.03
C PHE A 91 11.16 -43.50 -17.94
N ARG A 92 10.66 -42.85 -16.89
CA ARG A 92 11.02 -41.46 -16.58
C ARG A 92 12.44 -41.42 -16.02
N ILE A 93 13.38 -40.90 -16.80
CA ILE A 93 14.79 -40.75 -16.39
C ILE A 93 14.99 -39.45 -15.60
N ARG A 94 14.31 -38.37 -16.00
CA ARG A 94 14.45 -37.07 -15.33
C ARG A 94 13.09 -36.39 -15.23
N ARG A 95 12.75 -35.91 -14.03
CA ARG A 95 11.57 -35.06 -13.86
C ARG A 95 11.85 -33.70 -14.49
N GLY A 96 10.89 -33.19 -15.22
CA GLY A 96 10.93 -31.86 -15.80
C GLY A 96 11.00 -30.80 -14.70
N ASP A 97 11.80 -29.78 -14.95
CA ASP A 97 12.04 -28.68 -14.01
C ASP A 97 11.10 -27.51 -14.33
N TRP A 98 10.87 -26.65 -13.34
CA TRP A 98 10.18 -25.39 -13.58
C TRP A 98 11.20 -24.31 -13.95
N THR A 99 10.85 -23.48 -14.93
CA THR A 99 11.65 -22.33 -15.34
C THR A 99 10.78 -21.10 -15.33
N ILE A 100 11.19 -20.10 -14.57
CA ILE A 100 10.58 -18.77 -14.60
C ILE A 100 11.10 -18.05 -15.84
N THR A 101 10.18 -17.66 -16.71
CA THR A 101 10.50 -16.98 -17.97
C THR A 101 10.51 -15.48 -17.83
N GLU A 102 9.66 -14.94 -16.96
CA GLU A 102 9.53 -13.50 -16.75
C GLU A 102 9.00 -13.22 -15.34
N ARG A 103 9.55 -12.17 -14.72
CA ARG A 103 9.03 -11.58 -13.47
C ARG A 103 8.31 -10.29 -13.83
N ILE A 104 7.09 -10.12 -13.34
CA ILE A 104 6.31 -8.89 -13.52
C ILE A 104 6.79 -7.87 -12.48
N HIS A 105 7.91 -7.24 -12.83
CA HIS A 105 8.57 -6.17 -12.09
C HIS A 105 9.40 -5.39 -13.10
N PHE A 106 9.13 -4.09 -13.23
CA PHE A 106 9.70 -3.28 -14.31
C PHE A 106 10.33 -2.02 -13.75
N PRO A 107 11.57 -1.68 -14.11
CA PRO A 107 12.11 -0.37 -13.80
C PRO A 107 11.32 0.69 -14.58
N THR A 108 11.03 1.82 -13.94
CA THR A 108 10.47 3.01 -14.58
C THR A 108 11.51 4.13 -14.59
N ASP A 109 11.27 5.20 -15.34
CA ASP A 109 12.20 6.35 -15.41
C ASP A 109 12.48 6.97 -14.04
N THR A 110 11.55 6.80 -13.08
CA THR A 110 11.62 7.44 -11.77
C THR A 110 11.62 6.46 -10.59
N GLY A 111 11.58 5.16 -10.86
CA GLY A 111 11.39 4.15 -9.84
C GLY A 111 11.19 2.75 -10.40
N GLU A 112 10.14 2.08 -9.93
CA GLU A 112 9.80 0.72 -10.37
C GLU A 112 8.30 0.46 -10.29
N ALA A 113 7.78 -0.26 -11.28
CA ALA A 113 6.45 -0.83 -11.25
C ALA A 113 6.52 -2.24 -10.62
N GLN A 114 5.83 -2.41 -9.51
CA GLN A 114 5.73 -3.68 -8.79
C GLN A 114 4.28 -4.08 -8.56
N TRP A 115 4.07 -5.30 -8.07
CA TRP A 115 2.73 -5.76 -7.71
C TRP A 115 2.17 -4.96 -6.53
N LEU A 116 0.89 -4.56 -6.63
CA LEU A 116 0.23 -3.73 -5.62
C LEU A 116 0.26 -4.34 -4.21
N TYR A 117 0.24 -5.67 -4.10
CA TYR A 117 0.28 -6.38 -2.81
C TYR A 117 1.69 -6.78 -2.36
N THR A 118 2.77 -6.30 -2.99
CA THR A 118 4.12 -6.69 -2.53
C THR A 118 4.35 -6.32 -1.05
N ASP A 119 3.97 -5.11 -0.66
CA ASP A 119 4.17 -4.60 0.71
C ASP A 119 3.26 -5.27 1.75
N ASP A 120 2.10 -5.76 1.33
CA ASP A 120 1.19 -6.56 2.14
C ASP A 120 1.86 -7.80 2.75
N PHE A 121 2.85 -8.40 2.06
CA PHE A 121 3.60 -9.55 2.56
C PHE A 121 4.75 -9.12 3.47
N ASN A 122 5.36 -7.96 3.23
CA ASN A 122 6.32 -7.37 4.15
C ASN A 122 5.65 -7.08 5.51
N ILE A 123 4.46 -6.46 5.48
CA ILE A 123 3.67 -6.17 6.69
C ILE A 123 3.23 -7.47 7.37
N LEU A 124 2.80 -8.48 6.61
CA LEU A 124 2.49 -9.80 7.16
C LEU A 124 3.68 -10.42 7.91
N PHE A 125 4.88 -10.37 7.32
CA PHE A 125 6.10 -10.89 7.93
C PHE A 125 6.46 -10.15 9.22
N LEU A 126 6.37 -8.82 9.22
CA LEU A 126 6.68 -7.98 10.38
C LEU A 126 5.66 -8.16 11.53
N SER A 127 4.37 -8.10 11.20
CA SER A 127 3.27 -8.20 12.19
C SER A 127 3.21 -9.55 12.90
N SER A 128 3.70 -10.61 12.26
CA SER A 128 3.77 -11.94 12.84
C SER A 128 5.03 -12.18 13.70
N GLY A 129 5.85 -11.15 13.95
CA GLY A 129 6.93 -11.15 14.95
C GLY A 129 8.33 -11.48 14.42
N GLY A 130 8.50 -11.59 13.10
CA GLY A 130 9.81 -11.65 12.42
C GLY A 130 10.71 -12.86 12.76
N ARG A 131 10.24 -13.81 13.55
CA ARG A 131 11.01 -15.01 14.00
C ARG A 131 10.31 -16.29 13.58
N HIS A 132 10.04 -16.41 12.30
CA HIS A 132 9.36 -17.56 11.71
C HIS A 132 10.33 -18.69 11.44
N ASP A 133 9.87 -19.93 11.54
CA ASP A 133 10.46 -20.99 10.75
C ASP A 133 9.95 -20.90 9.30
N ILE A 134 10.58 -21.66 8.40
CA ILE A 134 10.23 -21.64 6.98
C ILE A 134 8.79 -22.12 6.76
N GLU A 135 8.37 -23.17 7.45
CA GLU A 135 7.06 -23.79 7.23
C GLU A 135 5.94 -22.81 7.58
N MET A 136 6.01 -22.21 8.77
CA MET A 136 5.10 -21.18 9.21
C MET A 136 5.06 -19.99 8.24
N LEU A 137 6.22 -19.46 7.83
CA LEU A 137 6.26 -18.33 6.91
C LEU A 137 5.66 -18.68 5.54
N THR A 138 5.99 -19.86 5.00
CA THR A 138 5.43 -20.30 3.72
C THR A 138 3.92 -20.47 3.80
N ASN A 139 3.38 -21.02 4.90
CA ASN A 139 1.94 -21.18 5.11
C ASN A 139 1.22 -19.83 5.21
N LEU A 140 1.81 -18.85 5.91
CA LEU A 140 1.24 -17.50 6.00
C LEU A 140 1.18 -16.82 4.62
N ILE A 141 2.28 -16.91 3.85
CA ILE A 141 2.35 -16.30 2.52
C ILE A 141 1.37 -17.00 1.56
N THR A 142 1.34 -18.34 1.52
CA THR A 142 0.42 -19.06 0.62
C THR A 142 -1.05 -18.85 1.00
N ALA A 143 -1.37 -18.76 2.29
CA ALA A 143 -2.72 -18.44 2.75
C ALA A 143 -3.14 -17.03 2.30
N LYS A 144 -2.32 -15.99 2.57
CA LYS A 144 -2.62 -14.61 2.15
C LYS A 144 -2.71 -14.50 0.62
N LEU A 145 -1.80 -15.13 -0.12
CA LEU A 145 -1.85 -15.17 -1.58
C LEU A 145 -3.12 -15.86 -2.10
N GLY A 146 -3.55 -16.94 -1.44
CA GLY A 146 -4.81 -17.62 -1.76
C GLY A 146 -6.03 -16.73 -1.57
N MET A 147 -6.09 -15.98 -0.46
CA MET A 147 -7.15 -15.02 -0.19
C MET A 147 -7.19 -13.90 -1.23
N ILE A 148 -6.04 -13.31 -1.58
CA ILE A 148 -5.95 -12.27 -2.61
C ILE A 148 -6.44 -12.81 -3.96
N ALA A 149 -5.92 -13.97 -4.38
CA ALA A 149 -6.29 -14.58 -5.64
C ALA A 149 -7.79 -14.91 -5.71
N GLU A 150 -8.38 -15.40 -4.62
CA GLU A 150 -9.81 -15.66 -4.53
C GLU A 150 -10.64 -14.37 -4.58
N SER A 151 -10.22 -13.33 -3.88
CA SER A 151 -10.90 -12.02 -3.90
C SER A 151 -10.97 -11.43 -5.31
N ILE A 152 -9.86 -11.52 -6.06
CA ILE A 152 -9.77 -11.03 -7.44
C ILE A 152 -10.68 -11.86 -8.36
N ARG A 153 -10.66 -13.19 -8.25
CA ARG A 153 -11.54 -14.07 -9.04
C ARG A 153 -13.01 -13.79 -8.81
N ASN A 154 -13.38 -13.47 -7.58
CA ASN A 154 -14.76 -13.20 -7.19
C ASN A 154 -15.20 -11.77 -7.55
N GLY A 155 -14.31 -10.93 -8.09
CA GLY A 155 -14.59 -9.54 -8.42
C GLY A 155 -14.64 -8.59 -7.21
N ASN A 156 -14.43 -9.09 -6.01
CA ASN A 156 -14.45 -8.34 -4.75
C ASN A 156 -13.04 -8.28 -4.19
N ARG A 157 -12.17 -7.53 -4.87
CA ARG A 157 -10.75 -7.43 -4.52
C ARG A 157 -10.58 -6.81 -3.13
N ILE A 158 -9.81 -7.48 -2.27
CA ILE A 158 -9.45 -6.94 -0.94
C ILE A 158 -8.52 -5.73 -1.14
N PRO A 159 -8.76 -4.58 -0.49
CA PRO A 159 -7.83 -3.45 -0.57
C PRO A 159 -6.42 -3.83 -0.11
N SER A 160 -5.41 -3.35 -0.83
CA SER A 160 -4.01 -3.45 -0.38
C SER A 160 -3.73 -2.51 0.78
N GLU A 161 -2.65 -2.76 1.51
CA GLU A 161 -2.19 -1.85 2.57
C GLU A 161 -1.84 -0.47 2.02
N PHE A 162 -1.33 -0.40 0.78
CA PHE A 162 -1.11 0.87 0.09
C PHE A 162 -2.40 1.66 -0.10
N GLU A 163 -3.47 1.00 -0.54
CA GLU A 163 -4.77 1.64 -0.70
C GLU A 163 -5.39 2.07 0.63
N ASN A 164 -5.24 1.25 1.67
CA ASN A 164 -5.67 1.63 3.02
C ASN A 164 -4.95 2.89 3.49
N GLN A 165 -3.63 2.97 3.27
CA GLN A 165 -2.85 4.16 3.60
C GLN A 165 -3.27 5.39 2.79
N LEU A 166 -3.56 5.25 1.49
CA LEU A 166 -4.09 6.34 0.67
C LEU A 166 -5.44 6.82 1.20
N ALA A 167 -6.37 5.91 1.50
CA ALA A 167 -7.67 6.24 2.06
C ALA A 167 -7.55 6.94 3.42
N CYS A 168 -6.65 6.47 4.29
CA CYS A 168 -6.36 7.14 5.56
C CYS A 168 -5.80 8.55 5.36
N ARG A 169 -4.88 8.75 4.40
CA ARG A 169 -4.32 10.07 4.10
C ARG A 169 -5.38 11.02 3.56
N GLU A 170 -6.26 10.56 2.69
CA GLU A 170 -7.38 11.35 2.17
C GLU A 170 -8.35 11.75 3.28
N ALA A 171 -8.69 10.81 4.17
CA ALA A 171 -9.54 11.08 5.34
C ALA A 171 -8.90 12.11 6.27
N ILE A 172 -7.61 11.97 6.59
CA ILE A 172 -6.87 12.95 7.42
C ILE A 172 -6.80 14.31 6.71
N GLY A 173 -6.54 14.34 5.41
CA GLY A 173 -6.50 15.57 4.62
C GLY A 173 -7.85 16.31 4.64
N THR A 174 -8.95 15.57 4.57
CA THR A 174 -10.31 16.09 4.68
C THR A 174 -10.60 16.63 6.08
N MET A 175 -10.28 15.85 7.12
CA MET A 175 -10.45 16.31 8.51
C MET A 175 -9.64 17.58 8.79
N PHE A 176 -8.41 17.64 8.30
CA PHE A 176 -7.55 18.80 8.50
C PHE A 176 -8.06 20.03 7.73
N SER A 177 -8.49 19.88 6.48
CA SER A 177 -9.06 21.00 5.72
C SER A 177 -10.35 21.51 6.35
N GLU A 178 -11.24 20.62 6.78
CA GLU A 178 -12.48 21.00 7.47
C GLU A 178 -12.22 21.65 8.83
N GLY A 179 -11.30 21.11 9.63
CA GLY A 179 -10.91 21.68 10.93
C GLY A 179 -10.23 23.04 10.78
N VAL A 180 -9.34 23.20 9.80
CA VAL A 180 -8.70 24.49 9.48
C VAL A 180 -9.74 25.49 8.98
N ASP A 181 -10.63 25.11 8.07
CA ASP A 181 -11.72 25.97 7.58
C ASP A 181 -12.72 26.33 8.69
N GLY A 182 -12.94 25.43 9.66
CA GLY A 182 -13.71 25.68 10.88
C GLY A 182 -13.02 26.73 11.75
N ALA A 183 -11.75 26.52 12.08
CA ALA A 183 -10.96 27.45 12.89
C ALA A 183 -10.85 28.84 12.25
N PHE A 184 -10.71 28.93 10.92
CA PHE A 184 -10.71 30.20 10.21
C PHE A 184 -12.08 30.88 10.19
N ARG A 185 -13.19 30.12 10.04
CA ARG A 185 -14.55 30.68 10.17
C ARG A 185 -14.83 31.23 11.56
N GLU A 186 -14.30 30.60 12.59
CA GLU A 186 -14.53 30.97 13.98
C GLU A 186 -13.60 32.08 14.49
N ALA A 187 -12.45 32.28 13.84
CA ALA A 187 -11.53 33.36 14.15
C ALA A 187 -12.21 34.73 14.03
N ALA A 188 -12.02 35.58 15.04
CA ALA A 188 -12.67 36.90 15.16
C ALA A 188 -12.52 37.79 13.91
N VAL A 189 -11.42 37.63 13.18
CA VAL A 189 -11.13 38.39 11.94
C VAL A 189 -12.11 38.04 10.81
N TYR A 190 -12.51 36.78 10.65
CA TYR A 190 -13.48 36.37 9.64
C TYR A 190 -14.92 36.56 10.10
N ARG A 191 -15.18 36.52 11.41
CA ARG A 191 -16.46 36.94 11.98
C ARG A 191 -16.75 38.41 11.65
N ASP A 192 -15.77 39.30 11.82
CA ASP A 192 -15.89 40.73 11.49
C ASP A 192 -16.02 40.99 9.97
N TYR A 193 -15.30 40.26 9.12
CA TYR A 193 -15.40 40.40 7.66
C TYR A 193 -16.65 39.73 7.07
N GLY A 194 -17.20 38.70 7.72
CA GLY A 194 -18.44 38.04 7.35
C GLY A 194 -19.69 38.92 7.53
N VAL A 195 -19.60 40.01 8.30
CA VAL A 195 -20.69 41.00 8.44
C VAL A 195 -20.76 41.96 7.22
N ILE A 196 -19.74 42.00 6.36
CA ILE A 196 -19.81 42.81 5.12
C ILE A 196 -20.68 42.13 4.04
N VAL A 197 -21.03 40.85 4.19
CA VAL A 197 -21.99 40.14 3.33
C VAL A 197 -23.28 39.78 4.09
N THR A 198 -23.72 40.65 5.01
CA THR A 198 -25.13 40.64 5.41
C THR A 198 -25.84 41.81 4.75
N ASN A 199 -25.92 41.79 3.42
CA ASN A 199 -26.97 42.52 2.73
C ASN A 199 -28.27 41.71 2.96
N PRO A 200 -29.31 42.25 3.61
CA PRO A 200 -30.50 41.49 3.98
C PRO A 200 -31.27 40.88 2.81
N HIS A 201 -30.89 41.19 1.56
CA HIS A 201 -31.42 40.62 0.34
C HIS A 201 -30.72 39.34 -0.16
N GLU A 202 -29.63 38.89 0.49
CA GLU A 202 -28.85 37.72 0.02
C GLU A 202 -29.06 36.43 0.84
N LYS A 203 -30.02 36.41 1.78
CA LYS A 203 -30.34 35.21 2.58
C LYS A 203 -30.81 34.01 1.74
N ASP A 204 -31.21 34.24 0.49
CA ASP A 204 -31.71 33.21 -0.43
C ASP A 204 -30.68 32.80 -1.50
N LEU A 205 -29.44 33.31 -1.44
CA LEU A 205 -28.38 32.89 -2.36
C LEU A 205 -27.64 31.66 -1.81
N PRO A 206 -27.24 30.72 -2.67
CA PRO A 206 -26.39 29.61 -2.24
C PRO A 206 -25.10 30.17 -1.62
N LEU A 207 -24.69 29.59 -0.49
CA LEU A 207 -23.44 29.90 0.20
C LEU A 207 -22.29 29.99 -0.83
N PRO A 208 -21.42 31.01 -0.75
CA PRO A 208 -20.31 31.13 -1.68
C PRO A 208 -19.47 29.85 -1.60
N SER A 209 -19.24 29.23 -2.76
CA SER A 209 -18.44 28.02 -2.86
C SER A 209 -17.02 28.27 -2.33
N ALA A 210 -16.32 27.21 -1.93
CA ALA A 210 -14.95 27.23 -1.39
C ALA A 210 -13.95 28.08 -2.22
N ALA A 211 -14.25 28.32 -3.51
CA ALA A 211 -13.48 29.21 -4.38
C ALA A 211 -13.52 30.70 -3.94
N GLY A 212 -14.57 31.16 -3.26
CA GLY A 212 -14.72 32.55 -2.81
C GLY A 212 -13.88 32.88 -1.57
N ILE A 213 -13.78 31.95 -0.63
CA ILE A 213 -13.01 32.15 0.62
C ILE A 213 -11.50 32.14 0.31
N THR A 214 -11.07 31.24 -0.56
CA THR A 214 -9.66 31.06 -0.92
C THR A 214 -9.12 32.16 -1.85
N ALA A 215 -9.96 32.79 -2.68
CA ALA A 215 -9.56 33.88 -3.57
C ALA A 215 -9.09 35.16 -2.85
N HIS A 216 -9.29 35.25 -1.53
CA HIS A 216 -8.93 36.40 -0.70
C HIS A 216 -7.74 36.16 0.23
N HIS A 217 -7.18 34.94 0.30
CA HIS A 217 -5.95 34.69 1.04
C HIS A 217 -4.80 35.53 0.46
N GLY A 218 -4.16 36.34 1.30
CA GLY A 218 -3.11 37.27 0.92
C GLY A 218 -3.56 38.69 0.53
N ARG A 219 -4.87 38.99 0.48
CA ARG A 219 -5.38 40.35 0.18
C ARG A 219 -5.95 41.11 1.38
N ALA A 220 -6.14 40.45 2.52
CA ALA A 220 -6.56 41.11 3.74
C ALA A 220 -5.39 41.92 4.33
N ARG A 221 -5.42 43.25 4.18
CA ARG A 221 -4.54 44.14 4.94
C ARG A 221 -5.12 44.32 6.34
N VAL A 222 -4.57 43.60 7.31
CA VAL A 222 -4.92 43.71 8.72
C VAL A 222 -4.01 44.77 9.37
N SER A 223 -4.56 45.63 10.23
CA SER A 223 -3.72 46.59 10.97
C SER A 223 -2.80 45.85 11.96
N PRO A 224 -1.63 46.41 12.31
CA PRO A 224 -0.73 45.80 13.29
C PRO A 224 -1.41 45.48 14.63
N GLU A 225 -2.36 46.30 15.09
CA GLU A 225 -3.10 46.02 16.34
C GLU A 225 -4.04 44.81 16.20
N LYS A 226 -4.73 44.66 15.06
CA LYS A 226 -5.59 43.49 14.81
C LYS A 226 -4.76 42.22 14.55
N ALA A 227 -3.58 42.35 13.95
CA ALA A 227 -2.64 41.24 13.78
C ALA A 227 -2.04 40.77 15.13
N ALA A 228 -1.85 41.68 16.09
CA ALA A 228 -1.42 41.32 17.44
C ALA A 228 -2.46 40.51 18.23
N GLY A 229 -3.75 40.59 17.86
CA GLY A 229 -4.83 39.78 18.42
C GLY A 229 -5.06 38.42 17.74
N LEU A 230 -4.31 38.11 16.67
CA LEU A 230 -4.38 36.84 15.91
C LEU A 230 -3.53 35.73 16.54
N HIS A 231 -3.38 35.74 17.86
CA HIS A 231 -2.72 34.64 18.56
C HIS A 231 -3.69 33.45 18.60
N VAL A 232 -3.45 32.44 17.76
CA VAL A 232 -4.09 31.14 17.92
C VAL A 232 -3.33 30.42 19.04
N ASP A 233 -3.90 30.39 20.25
CA ASP A 233 -3.40 29.48 21.27
C ASP A 233 -3.81 28.06 20.88
N LEU A 234 -2.84 27.26 20.42
CA LEU A 234 -3.07 25.87 20.04
C LEU A 234 -3.65 25.04 21.21
N ASN A 235 -3.43 25.49 22.46
CA ASN A 235 -4.03 24.84 23.61
C ASN A 235 -5.55 25.03 23.65
N ASP A 236 -6.14 26.04 23.03
CA ASP A 236 -7.59 26.31 23.11
C ASP A 236 -8.41 25.54 22.07
N ILE A 237 -7.76 24.76 21.20
CA ILE A 237 -8.43 23.90 20.21
C ILE A 237 -8.76 22.55 20.88
N GLU A 238 -10.01 22.36 21.32
CA GLU A 238 -10.46 21.14 22.03
C GLU A 238 -10.18 19.86 21.24
N ASP A 239 -10.33 19.89 19.91
CA ASP A 239 -10.09 18.75 19.02
C ASP A 239 -8.62 18.29 18.99
N LEU A 240 -7.67 19.16 19.35
CA LEU A 240 -6.25 18.82 19.50
C LEU A 240 -5.92 18.28 20.90
N ARG A 241 -6.79 18.49 21.89
CA ARG A 241 -6.65 17.94 23.24
C ARG A 241 -7.16 16.51 23.34
N ASP A 242 -8.22 16.18 22.61
CA ASP A 242 -8.70 14.81 22.49
C ASP A 242 -7.97 14.09 21.36
N LEU A 243 -6.85 13.45 21.70
CA LEU A 243 -6.09 12.59 20.78
C LEU A 243 -6.55 11.13 20.81
N SER A 244 -7.72 10.81 21.38
CA SER A 244 -8.21 9.43 21.48
C SER A 244 -8.41 8.76 20.11
N TRP A 245 -8.58 9.56 19.05
CA TRP A 245 -8.64 9.12 17.67
C TRP A 245 -7.28 8.65 17.10
N LEU A 246 -6.14 8.97 17.74
CA LEU A 246 -4.82 8.44 17.37
C LEU A 246 -4.56 7.02 17.91
N SER A 247 -5.45 6.50 18.76
CA SER A 247 -5.28 5.21 19.46
C SER A 247 -6.12 4.05 18.90
N ASN A 248 -6.64 4.15 17.68
CA ASN A 248 -7.30 3.03 16.99
C ASN A 248 -6.40 2.40 15.92
#